data_AF-A0A1V5H6T4-F1
#
_entry.id   AF-A0A1V5H6T4-F1
#
_cell.length_a   1.000
_cell.length_b   1.000
_cell.length_c   1.000
_cell.angle_alpha   90.00
_cell.angle_beta   90.00
_cell.angle_gamma   90.00
#
_symmetry.space_group_name_H-M   'P 1'
#
loop_
_entity.id
_entity.type
_entity.pdbx_description
1 polymer ?
#
loop_
_entity_poly.entity_id
_entity_poly.type
_entity_poly.pdbx_seq_one_letter_code
_entity_poly.pdbx_strand_id
1 'polypeptide(L)'
;MDETMRYSEAFKLQVVAEIESGRHVSCHAAAVYGIRGHDTVARCVRHYGKSHLLRMVVRVETPDERREIARLKAHVRELESALSDVHRQAA
;
A
#
# COMPACT_ATOMS: atom_id res chain seq x y z
N MET A 1 9.10 -28.40 -6.17
CA MET A 1 9.07 -28.46 -4.70
C MET A 1 8.57 -27.11 -4.23
N ASP A 2 7.30 -27.00 -3.85
CA ASP A 2 6.75 -25.72 -3.37
C ASP A 2 7.26 -25.47 -1.95
N GLU A 3 8.14 -24.50 -1.82
CA GLU A 3 8.71 -24.10 -0.54
C GLU A 3 7.59 -23.48 0.31
N THR A 4 7.06 -24.28 1.24
CA THR A 4 5.96 -23.87 2.10
C THR A 4 6.47 -22.81 3.09
N MET A 5 6.36 -21.54 2.72
CA MET A 5 6.70 -20.43 3.62
C MET A 5 5.72 -20.38 4.79
N ARG A 6 6.25 -20.63 5.99
CA ARG A 6 5.52 -20.53 7.25
C ARG A 6 5.80 -19.17 7.87
N TYR A 7 4.77 -18.33 7.92
CA TYR A 7 4.82 -17.06 8.65
C TYR A 7 4.58 -17.32 10.15
N SER A 8 5.30 -16.59 11.00
CA SER A 8 5.08 -16.60 12.46
C SER A 8 3.68 -16.07 12.81
N GLU A 9 3.14 -16.48 13.96
CA GLU A 9 1.83 -16.00 14.40
C GLU A 9 1.82 -14.50 14.72
N ALA A 10 2.91 -14.00 15.32
CA ALA A 10 3.08 -12.57 15.59
C ALA A 10 2.98 -11.75 14.29
N PHE A 11 3.62 -12.21 13.22
CA PHE A 11 3.54 -11.56 11.91
C PHE A 11 2.12 -11.61 11.33
N LYS A 12 1.43 -12.75 11.42
CA LYS A 12 0.03 -12.85 10.95
C LYS A 12 -0.90 -11.92 11.71
N LEU A 13 -0.72 -11.79 13.03
CA LEU A 13 -1.49 -10.87 13.88
C LEU A 13 -1.21 -9.41 13.53
N GLN A 14 0.06 -9.05 13.30
CA GLN A 14 0.43 -7.70 12.85
C GLN A 14 -0.26 -7.35 11.54
N VAL A 15 -0.18 -8.21 10.52
CA VAL A 15 -0.82 -7.99 9.21
C VAL A 15 -2.32 -7.80 9.35
N VAL A 16 -2.98 -8.58 10.22
CA VAL A 16 -4.42 -8.46 10.46
C VAL A 16 -4.78 -7.17 11.19
N ALA A 17 -3.99 -6.74 12.18
CA ALA A 17 -4.18 -5.46 12.87
C ALA A 17 -3.96 -4.25 11.94
N GLU A 18 -3.02 -4.35 11.00
CA GLU A 18 -2.79 -3.34 9.97
C GLU A 18 -3.98 -3.22 9.02
N ILE A 19 -4.59 -4.35 8.63
CA ILE A 19 -5.81 -4.39 7.82
C ILE A 19 -7.00 -3.81 8.58
N GLU A 20 -7.13 -4.10 9.89
CA GLU A 20 -8.16 -3.50 10.75
C GLU A 20 -8.02 -1.99 10.87
N SER A 21 -6.78 -1.50 10.96
CA SER A 21 -6.51 -0.06 11.04
C SER A 21 -6.76 0.68 9.73
N GLY A 22 -7.04 -0.04 8.62
CA GLY A 22 -7.27 0.54 7.31
C GLY A 22 -6.00 0.98 6.58
N ARG A 23 -4.80 0.71 7.12
CA ARG A 23 -3.52 1.08 6.49
C ARG A 23 -3.30 0.39 5.14
N HIS A 24 -3.75 -0.86 5.00
CA HIS A 24 -3.59 -1.64 3.77
C HIS A 24 -4.83 -2.48 3.44
N VAL A 25 -5.20 -2.50 2.16
CA VAL A 25 -6.21 -3.43 1.62
C VAL A 25 -5.61 -4.83 1.58
N SER A 26 -6.42 -5.88 1.81
CA SER A 26 -5.95 -7.29 1.87
C SER A 26 -5.11 -7.72 0.65
N CYS A 27 -5.46 -7.28 -0.56
CA CYS A 27 -4.72 -7.55 -1.79
C CYS A 27 -3.39 -6.78 -1.88
N HIS A 28 -3.32 -5.60 -1.27
CA HIS A 28 -2.13 -4.75 -1.28
C HIS A 28 -1.16 -5.11 -0.16
N ALA A 29 -1.68 -5.52 1.01
CA ALA A 29 -0.88 -6.03 2.11
C ALA A 29 0.00 -7.22 1.68
N ALA A 30 -0.52 -8.12 0.83
CA ALA A 30 0.29 -9.22 0.31
C ALA A 30 1.52 -8.74 -0.47
N ALA A 31 1.36 -7.69 -1.29
CA ALA A 31 2.45 -7.09 -2.05
C ALA A 31 3.44 -6.30 -1.16
N VAL A 32 2.93 -5.52 -0.20
CA VAL A 32 3.75 -4.70 0.71
C VAL A 32 4.64 -5.57 1.61
N TYR A 33 4.10 -6.66 2.15
CA TYR A 33 4.84 -7.55 3.04
C TYR A 33 5.58 -8.69 2.32
N GLY A 34 5.61 -8.70 0.98
CA GLY A 34 6.30 -9.73 0.19
C GLY A 34 5.68 -11.13 0.31
N ILE A 35 4.40 -11.22 0.65
CA ILE A 35 3.69 -12.48 0.80
C ILE A 35 3.39 -13.04 -0.60
N ARG A 36 4.10 -14.11 -1.00
CA ARG A 36 3.97 -14.73 -2.33
C ARG A 36 2.54 -15.15 -2.71
N GLY A 37 1.69 -15.48 -1.74
CA GLY A 37 0.32 -15.96 -2.00
C GLY A 37 -0.73 -14.87 -1.85
N HIS A 38 -1.43 -14.53 -2.94
CA HIS A 38 -2.52 -13.54 -2.95
C HIS A 38 -3.64 -13.85 -1.94
N ASP A 39 -3.93 -15.14 -1.72
CA ASP A 39 -4.96 -15.60 -0.78
C ASP A 39 -4.47 -15.74 0.67
N THR A 40 -3.17 -15.65 0.92
CA THR A 40 -2.60 -15.92 2.25
C THR A 40 -3.12 -14.93 3.29
N VAL A 41 -3.22 -13.66 2.91
CA VAL A 41 -3.76 -12.59 3.76
C VAL A 41 -5.26 -12.81 4.02
N ALA A 42 -6.04 -13.10 2.98
CA ALA A 42 -7.47 -13.39 3.11
C ALA A 42 -7.74 -14.63 3.97
N ARG A 43 -6.85 -15.64 3.92
CA ARG A 43 -6.91 -16.82 4.77
C ARG A 43 -6.58 -16.49 6.23
N CYS A 44 -5.59 -15.63 6.47
CA CYS A 44 -5.29 -15.16 7.84
C CYS A 44 -6.48 -14.39 8.42
N VAL A 45 -7.02 -13.42 7.70
CA VAL A 45 -8.18 -12.62 8.15
C VAL A 45 -9.39 -13.51 8.47
N ARG A 46 -9.68 -14.52 7.64
CA ARG A 46 -10.73 -15.53 7.91
C ARG A 46 -10.40 -16.38 9.14
N HIS A 47 -9.15 -16.80 9.29
CA HIS A 47 -8.70 -17.61 10.43
C HIS A 47 -8.88 -16.89 11.77
N TYR A 48 -8.66 -15.58 11.80
CA TYR A 48 -8.89 -14.75 13.00
C TYR A 48 -10.34 -14.24 13.13
N GLY A 49 -11.29 -14.77 12.36
CA GLY A 49 -12.72 -14.44 12.48
C GLY A 49 -13.11 -13.04 11.98
N LYS A 50 -12.21 -12.35 11.28
CA LYS A 50 -12.40 -10.96 10.83
C LYS A 50 -12.91 -10.88 9.39
N SER A 51 -13.76 -11.82 9.01
CA SER A 51 -14.33 -11.94 7.66
C SER A 51 -15.11 -10.70 7.21
N HIS A 52 -15.61 -9.90 8.16
CA HIS A 52 -16.28 -8.62 7.89
C HIS A 52 -15.33 -7.57 7.26
N LEU A 53 -14.03 -7.63 7.54
CA LEU A 53 -13.00 -6.77 6.92
C LEU A 53 -12.79 -7.08 5.43
N LEU A 54 -13.06 -8.31 5.00
CA LEU A 54 -12.95 -8.70 3.59
C LEU A 54 -14.11 -8.16 2.76
N ARG A 55 -15.27 -7.94 3.39
CA ARG A 55 -16.50 -7.45 2.74
C ARG A 55 -16.55 -5.93 2.68
N MET A 56 -15.92 -5.23 3.64
CA MET A 56 -15.79 -3.77 3.63
C MET A 56 -14.50 -3.36 2.92
N VAL A 57 -14.56 -3.20 1.59
CA VAL A 57 -13.61 -2.35 0.88
C VAL A 57 -13.99 -0.89 1.18
N VAL A 58 -13.77 -0.43 2.41
CA VAL A 58 -13.85 0.99 2.73
C VAL A 58 -12.48 1.59 2.51
N ARG A 59 -12.27 2.11 1.32
CA ARG A 59 -11.16 2.99 1.00
C ARG A 59 -11.38 4.28 1.78
N VAL A 60 -10.84 4.35 3.00
CA VAL A 60 -10.70 5.60 3.74
C VAL A 60 -9.55 6.36 3.08
N GLU A 61 -9.81 6.90 1.89
CA GLU A 61 -9.00 8.01 1.39
C GLU A 61 -9.41 9.22 2.23
N THR A 62 -8.49 9.75 3.02
CA THR A 62 -8.67 11.14 3.46
C THR A 62 -8.74 12.01 2.21
N PRO A 63 -9.63 13.03 2.14
CA PRO A 63 -9.84 13.80 0.91
C PRO A 63 -8.56 14.49 0.36
N ASP A 64 -7.52 14.60 1.18
CA ASP A 64 -6.23 15.19 0.81
C ASP A 64 -5.29 14.23 0.05
N GLU A 65 -5.28 12.92 0.36
CA GLU A 65 -4.29 11.98 -0.20
C GLU A 65 -4.43 11.75 -1.72
N ARG A 66 -5.66 11.90 -2.25
CA ARG A 66 -5.91 11.79 -3.70
C ARG A 66 -5.26 12.90 -4.51
N ARG A 67 -5.07 14.08 -3.91
CA ARG A 67 -4.50 15.26 -4.58
C ARG A 67 -2.99 15.35 -4.40
N GLU A 68 -2.43 14.68 -3.40
CA GLU A 68 -1.00 14.75 -3.06
C GLU A 68 -0.11 14.26 -4.21
N ILE A 69 -0.43 13.11 -4.82
CA ILE A 69 0.37 12.55 -5.92
C ILE A 69 0.34 13.45 -7.17
N ALA A 70 -0.82 14.04 -7.47
CA ALA A 70 -0.96 14.96 -8.59
C ALA A 70 -0.20 16.28 -8.33
N ARG A 71 -0.28 16.80 -7.11
CA ARG A 71 0.42 18.00 -6.66
C ARG A 71 1.94 17.81 -6.67
N LEU A 72 2.42 16.68 -6.13
CA LEU A 72 3.83 16.34 -6.12
C LEU A 72 4.39 16.21 -7.54
N LYS A 73 3.66 15.55 -8.46
CA LYS A 73 4.07 15.46 -9.88
C LYS A 73 4.08 16.81 -10.60
N ALA A 74 3.14 17.70 -10.30
CA ALA A 74 3.11 19.05 -10.87
C ALA A 74 4.32 19.87 -10.41
N HIS A 75 4.67 19.77 -9.13
CA HIS A 75 5.80 20.51 -8.58
C HIS A 75 7.16 20.02 -9.10
N VAL A 76 7.32 18.71 -9.29
CA VAL A 76 8.53 18.17 -9.93
C VAL A 76 8.70 18.72 -11.34
N ARG A 77 7.62 18.77 -12.14
CA ARG A 77 7.66 19.35 -13.50
C ARG A 77 8.01 20.84 -13.52
N GLU A 78 7.47 21.63 -12.59
CA GLU A 78 7.81 23.06 -12.49
C GLU A 78 9.30 23.25 -12.17
N LEU A 79 9.82 22.48 -11.22
CA LEU A 79 11.23 22.56 -10.83
C LEU A 79 12.16 22.12 -11.98
N GLU A 80 11.81 21.06 -12.71
CA GLU A 80 12.55 20.60 -13.91
C GLU A 80 12.57 21.64 -15.03
N SER A 81 11.44 22.33 -15.26
CA SER A 81 11.36 23.42 -16.24
C SER A 81 12.22 24.61 -15.84
N ALA A 82 12.09 25.07 -14.59
CA ALA A 82 12.87 26.20 -14.09
C ALA A 82 14.39 25.92 -14.15
N LEU A 83 14.81 24.70 -13.82
CA LEU A 83 16.21 24.30 -13.92
C LEU A 83 16.70 24.28 -15.37
N SER A 84 15.87 23.80 -16.30
CA SER A 84 16.18 23.77 -17.73
C SER A 84 16.27 25.18 -18.34
N ASP A 85 15.42 26.10 -17.90
CA ASP A 85 15.43 27.49 -18.34
C ASP A 85 16.66 28.25 -17.83
N VAL A 86 17.05 28.02 -16.56
CA VAL A 86 18.31 28.55 -16.01
C VAL A 86 19.53 27.99 -16.74
N HIS A 87 19.54 26.69 -17.04
CA HIS A 87 20.62 26.08 -17.83
C HIS A 87 20.73 26.65 -19.26
N ARG A 88 19.60 27.05 -19.86
CA ARG A 88 19.58 27.71 -21.18
C ARG A 88 19.97 29.19 -21.14
N GLN A 89 19.83 29.87 -20.01
CA GLN A 89 20.23 31.27 -19.83
C GLN A 89 21.69 31.44 -19.36
N ALA A 90 22.30 30.39 -18.81
CA ALA A 90 23.67 30.38 -18.31
C ALA A 90 24.72 29.91 -19.35
N ALA A 91 24.32 29.66 -20.60
CA ALA A 91 25.17 29.31 -21.74
C ALA A 91 25.16 30.44 -22.79
#